data_AF-A0A7C5PW84-F1
#
_entry.id   AF-A0A7C5PW84-F1
#
_cell.length_a   1.000
_cell.length_b   1.000
_cell.length_c   1.000
_cell.angle_alpha   90.00
_cell.angle_beta   90.00
_cell.angle_gamma   90.00
#
_symmetry.space_group_name_H-M   'P 1'
#
loop_
_entity.id
_entity.type
_entity.pdbx_description
1 polymer ?
#
loop_
_entity_poly.entity_id
_entity_poly.type
_entity_poly.pdbx_seq_one_letter_code
_entity_poly.pdbx_strand_id
1 'polypeptide(L)'
;MSDLQKQIQGSAITAMKAGEKERLAIIRLMTSSMKQIEVDERIELDDARVIAILDKMVKQRRESISQFKTAGRDDLIEQESFEIDIIQEFLPQALSE
;
A
#
# COMPACT_ATOMS: atom_id res chain seq x y z
N MET A 1 14.04 11.45 -3.17
CA MET A 1 13.32 10.15 -3.25
C MET A 1 14.01 9.12 -2.37
N SER A 2 13.30 8.59 -1.38
CA SER A 2 13.82 7.62 -0.41
C SER A 2 14.17 6.27 -1.04
N ASP A 3 14.94 5.43 -0.33
CA ASP A 3 15.31 4.09 -0.85
C ASP A 3 14.11 3.14 -0.85
N LEU A 4 13.22 3.23 0.14
CA LEU A 4 11.97 2.48 0.14
C LEU A 4 11.06 2.89 -1.02
N GLN A 5 10.96 4.19 -1.32
CA GLN A 5 10.17 4.68 -2.45
C GLN A 5 10.71 4.15 -3.79
N LYS A 6 12.05 4.06 -3.96
CA LYS A 6 12.67 3.44 -5.14
C LYS A 6 12.36 1.94 -5.21
N GLN A 7 12.41 1.22 -4.10
CA GLN A 7 12.08 -0.21 -4.04
C GLN A 7 10.64 -0.47 -4.48
N ILE A 8 9.68 0.34 -4.02
CA ILE A 8 8.26 0.22 -4.39
C ILE A 8 8.08 0.49 -5.88
N GLN A 9 8.71 1.53 -6.43
CA GLN A 9 8.67 1.81 -7.87
C GLN A 9 9.31 0.69 -8.70
N GLY A 10 10.42 0.11 -8.25
CA GLY A 10 11.04 -1.05 -8.88
C GLY A 10 10.13 -2.28 -8.88
N SER A 11 9.39 -2.50 -7.79
CA SER A 11 8.42 -3.60 -7.67
C SER A 11 7.26 -3.45 -8.65
N ALA A 12 6.84 -2.23 -8.99
CA ALA A 12 5.85 -2.00 -10.04
C ALA A 12 6.33 -2.51 -11.40
N ILE A 13 7.60 -2.28 -11.74
CA ILE A 13 8.21 -2.74 -12.99
C ILE A 13 8.27 -4.27 -13.00
N THR A 14 8.66 -4.89 -11.88
CA THR A 14 8.68 -6.35 -11.74
C THR A 14 7.30 -6.96 -11.93
N ALA A 15 6.27 -6.46 -11.22
CA ALA A 15 4.90 -6.93 -11.34
C ALA A 15 4.35 -6.76 -12.76
N MET A 16 4.68 -5.63 -13.42
CA MET A 16 4.30 -5.39 -14.82
C MET A 16 4.91 -6.42 -15.77
N LYS A 17 6.20 -6.76 -15.60
CA LYS A 17 6.87 -7.77 -16.42
C LYS A 17 6.36 -9.18 -16.14
N ALA A 18 5.96 -9.48 -14.90
CA ALA A 18 5.39 -10.76 -14.49
C ALA A 18 3.92 -10.93 -14.89
N GLY A 19 3.24 -9.86 -15.33
CA GLY A 19 1.81 -9.91 -15.66
C GLY A 19 0.87 -9.93 -14.44
N GLU A 20 1.39 -9.56 -13.26
CA GLU A 20 0.67 -9.55 -11.98
C GLU A 20 -0.21 -8.30 -11.87
N LYS A 21 -1.33 -8.29 -12.62
CA LYS A 21 -2.17 -7.10 -12.80
C LYS A 21 -2.71 -6.52 -11.49
N GLU A 22 -3.18 -7.36 -10.58
CA GLU A 22 -3.76 -6.93 -9.31
C GLU A 22 -2.68 -6.35 -8.39
N ARG A 23 -1.54 -7.04 -8.26
CA ARG A 23 -0.37 -6.53 -7.53
C ARG A 23 0.09 -5.18 -8.08
N LEU A 24 0.21 -5.07 -9.40
CA LEU A 24 0.61 -3.84 -10.07
C LEU A 24 -0.35 -2.68 -9.78
N ALA A 25 -1.66 -2.94 -9.75
CA ALA A 25 -2.66 -1.92 -9.43
C ALA A 25 -2.46 -1.37 -8.01
N ILE A 26 -2.19 -2.24 -7.03
CA ILE A 26 -1.98 -1.86 -5.64
C ILE A 26 -0.68 -1.07 -5.48
N ILE A 27 0.42 -1.54 -6.09
CA ILE A 27 1.70 -0.82 -6.06
C ILE A 27 1.55 0.58 -6.69
N ARG A 28 0.81 0.68 -7.80
CA ARG A 28 0.52 1.99 -8.42
C ARG A 28 -0.26 2.91 -7.49
N LEU A 29 -1.25 2.37 -6.77
CA LEU A 29 -1.99 3.13 -5.77
C LEU A 29 -1.06 3.66 -4.67
N MET A 30 -0.17 2.82 -4.14
CA MET A 30 0.84 3.25 -3.15
C MET A 30 1.71 4.40 -3.69
N THR A 31 2.25 4.26 -4.91
CA THR A 31 3.08 5.31 -5.51
C THR A 31 2.31 6.60 -5.77
N SER A 32 1.02 6.50 -6.09
CA SER A 32 0.13 7.65 -6.28
C SER A 32 -0.10 8.39 -4.96
N SER A 33 -0.38 7.66 -3.87
CA SER A 33 -0.54 8.26 -2.53
C SER A 33 0.72 8.97 -2.05
N MET A 34 1.90 8.39 -2.31
CA MET A 34 3.18 9.07 -2.06
C MET A 34 3.31 10.34 -2.87
N LYS A 35 3.02 10.26 -4.18
CA LYS A 35 3.15 11.41 -5.07
C LYS A 35 2.21 12.55 -4.70
N GLN A 36 0.99 12.22 -4.29
CA GLN A 36 0.01 13.19 -3.82
C GLN A 36 0.56 14.00 -2.64
N ILE A 37 1.19 13.34 -1.66
CA ILE A 37 1.76 14.02 -0.49
C ILE A 37 2.96 14.88 -0.85
N GLU A 38 3.85 14.40 -1.73
CA GLU A 38 4.96 15.23 -2.24
C GLU A 38 4.46 16.52 -2.89
N VAL A 39 3.37 16.44 -3.66
CA VAL A 39 2.79 17.59 -4.37
C VAL A 39 2.08 18.53 -3.40
N ASP A 40 1.25 17.99 -2.51
CA ASP A 40 0.44 18.77 -1.58
C ASP A 40 1.30 19.48 -0.54
N GLU A 41 2.30 18.80 0.01
CA GLU A 41 3.18 19.32 1.06
C GLU A 41 4.45 19.99 0.50
N ARG A 42 4.72 19.82 -0.80
CA ARG A 42 5.94 20.30 -1.48
C ARG A 42 7.22 19.79 -0.81
N ILE A 43 7.23 18.50 -0.47
CA ILE A 43 8.35 17.82 0.17
C ILE A 43 8.87 16.67 -0.69
N GLU A 44 10.09 16.23 -0.40
CA GLU A 44 10.52 14.87 -0.73
C GLU A 44 10.24 13.94 0.45
N LEU A 45 9.79 12.73 0.18
CA LEU A 45 9.57 11.73 1.23
C LEU A 45 10.89 11.09 1.65
N ASP A 46 11.08 10.95 2.96
CA ASP A 46 12.03 10.01 3.55
C ASP A 46 11.32 8.65 3.84
N ASP A 47 12.10 7.64 4.25
CA ASP A 47 11.54 6.30 4.51
C ASP A 47 10.50 6.32 5.65
N ALA A 48 10.71 7.16 6.66
CA ALA A 48 9.77 7.29 7.77
C ALA A 48 8.40 7.81 7.30
N ARG A 49 8.40 8.81 6.42
CA ARG A 49 7.17 9.33 5.81
C ARG A 49 6.51 8.30 4.90
N VAL A 50 7.29 7.54 4.12
CA VAL A 50 6.77 6.44 3.31
C VAL A 50 6.11 5.37 4.18
N ILE A 51 6.76 4.92 5.25
CA ILE A 51 6.20 3.95 6.21
C ILE A 51 4.88 4.48 6.79
N ALA A 52 4.83 5.74 7.23
CA ALA A 52 3.62 6.33 7.79
C ALA A 52 2.45 6.36 6.78
N ILE A 53 2.75 6.55 5.49
CA ILE A 53 1.74 6.50 4.41
C ILE A 53 1.21 5.07 4.25
N LEU A 54 2.11 4.08 4.17
CA LEU A 54 1.72 2.67 4.02
C LEU A 54 0.93 2.16 5.24
N ASP A 55 1.33 2.52 6.45
CA ASP A 55 0.60 2.21 7.68
C ASP A 55 -0.82 2.79 7.65
N LYS A 56 -0.96 4.04 7.20
CA LYS A 56 -2.27 4.67 7.03
C LYS A 56 -3.12 3.91 6.02
N MET A 57 -2.54 3.48 4.90
CA MET A 57 -3.25 2.66 3.92
C MET A 57 -3.73 1.35 4.57
N VAL A 58 -2.86 0.58 5.24
CA VAL A 58 -3.26 -0.66 5.93
C VAL A 58 -4.41 -0.43 6.92
N LYS A 59 -4.36 0.64 7.71
CA LYS A 59 -5.44 1.00 8.65
C LYS A 59 -6.77 1.22 7.93
N GLN A 60 -6.78 1.98 6.83
CA GLN A 60 -7.99 2.21 6.04
C GLN A 60 -8.59 0.91 5.49
N ARG A 61 -7.76 -0.01 5.00
CA ARG A 61 -8.23 -1.33 4.52
C ARG A 61 -8.83 -2.16 5.66
N ARG A 62 -8.20 -2.18 6.84
CA ARG A 62 -8.74 -2.86 8.03
C ARG A 62 -10.09 -2.29 8.47
N GLU A 63 -10.27 -0.98 8.40
CA GLU A 63 -11.55 -0.32 8.65
C GLU A 63 -12.61 -0.73 7.61
N SER A 64 -12.26 -0.76 6.32
CA SER A 64 -13.12 -1.27 5.24
C SER A 64 -13.54 -2.72 5.48
N ILE A 65 -12.60 -3.62 5.83
CA ILE A 65 -12.90 -5.02 6.14
C ILE A 65 -13.94 -5.15 7.25
N SER A 66 -13.81 -4.37 8.33
CA SER A 66 -14.78 -4.39 9.43
C SER A 66 -16.20 -4.00 8.95
N GLN A 67 -16.30 -3.03 8.05
CA GLN A 67 -17.56 -2.59 7.47
C GLN A 67 -18.14 -3.65 6.52
N PHE A 68 -17.32 -4.22 5.65
CA PHE A 68 -17.74 -5.26 4.71
C PHE A 68 -18.15 -6.56 5.39
N LYS A 69 -17.48 -6.91 6.49
CA LYS A 69 -17.89 -8.03 7.36
C LYS A 69 -19.27 -7.82 7.96
N THR A 70 -19.58 -6.59 8.37
CA THR A 70 -20.92 -6.25 8.90
C THR A 70 -21.98 -6.31 7.80
N ALA A 71 -21.60 -6.04 6.54
CA ALA A 71 -22.48 -6.05 5.37
C ALA A 71 -22.56 -7.40 4.65
N GLY A 72 -21.83 -8.43 5.08
CA GLY A 72 -21.78 -9.75 4.42
C GLY A 72 -21.17 -9.72 3.01
N ARG A 73 -20.21 -8.83 2.77
CA ARG A 73 -19.54 -8.65 1.46
C ARG A 73 -18.17 -9.31 1.44
N ASP A 74 -18.16 -10.63 1.44
CA ASP A 74 -16.93 -11.44 1.49
C ASP A 74 -16.00 -11.18 0.30
N ASP A 75 -16.55 -10.88 -0.88
CA ASP A 75 -15.80 -10.50 -2.07
C ASP A 75 -14.91 -9.25 -1.82
N LEU A 76 -15.44 -8.28 -1.09
CA LEU A 76 -14.70 -7.07 -0.74
C LEU A 76 -13.72 -7.31 0.41
N ILE A 77 -14.02 -8.23 1.33
CA ILE A 77 -13.09 -8.62 2.40
C ILE A 77 -11.85 -9.27 1.82
N GLU A 78 -12.02 -10.18 0.85
CA GLU A 78 -10.91 -10.84 0.16
C GLU A 78 -10.05 -9.83 -0.60
N GLN A 79 -10.69 -8.89 -1.31
CA GLN A 79 -9.98 -7.82 -2.01
C GLN A 79 -9.15 -6.97 -1.04
N GLU A 80 -9.74 -6.45 0.03
CA GLU A 80 -9.05 -5.60 1.00
C GLU A 80 -7.93 -6.35 1.74
N SER A 81 -8.12 -7.65 1.99
CA SER A 81 -7.09 -8.50 2.61
C SER A 81 -5.90 -8.68 1.69
N PHE A 82 -6.15 -8.95 0.41
CA PHE A 82 -5.10 -9.01 -0.61
C PHE A 82 -4.35 -7.67 -0.74
N GLU A 83 -5.05 -6.53 -0.71
CA GLU A 83 -4.40 -5.22 -0.69
C GLU A 83 -3.48 -5.04 0.53
N ILE A 84 -3.91 -5.47 1.71
CA ILE A 84 -3.10 -5.41 2.93
C ILE A 84 -1.83 -6.24 2.77
N ASP A 85 -1.94 -7.48 2.29
CA ASP A 85 -0.80 -8.38 2.13
C ASP A 85 0.28 -7.75 1.24
N ILE A 86 -0.13 -7.16 0.11
CA ILE A 86 0.77 -6.46 -0.81
C ILE A 86 1.43 -5.23 -0.16
N ILE A 87 0.69 -4.44 0.62
CA ILE A 87 1.25 -3.25 1.28
C ILE A 87 2.22 -3.65 2.39
N GLN A 88 1.92 -4.72 3.13
CA GLN A 88 2.76 -5.21 4.24
C GLN A 88 4.14 -5.71 3.80
N GLU A 89 4.30 -6.15 2.55
CA GLU A 89 5.62 -6.50 2.00
C GLU A 89 6.65 -5.35 2.08
N PHE A 90 6.19 -4.10 2.17
CA PHE A 90 7.02 -2.90 2.19
C PHE A 90 7.05 -2.20 3.54
N LEU A 91 6.37 -2.75 4.54
CA LEU A 91 6.44 -2.28 5.92
C LEU A 91 7.48 -3.11 6.67
N PRO A 92 8.21 -2.51 7.63
CA PRO A 92 8.96 -3.32 8.58
C PRO A 92 7.99 -4.28 9.27
N GLN A 93 8.42 -5.53 9.50
CA GLN A 93 7.58 -6.49 10.23
C GLN A 93 7.11 -5.81 11.52
N ALA A 94 5.79 -5.69 11.68
CA ALA A 94 5.23 -5.20 12.91
C ALA A 94 5.73 -6.11 14.02
N LEU A 95 6.51 -5.56 14.95
CA LEU A 95 6.78 -6.25 16.21
C LEU A 95 5.41 -6.60 16.78
N SER A 96 5.18 -7.89 16.94
CA SER A 96 4.00 -8.40 17.60
C SER A 96 4.13 -8.00 19.06
N GLU A 97 3.47 -6.90 19.47
CA GLU A 97 3.17 -6.61 20.87
C GLU A 97 1.69 -6.91 21.14
#